data_AF-A0AAV8FL92-F1
#
_entry.id   AF-A0AAV8FL92-F1
#
_cell.length_a   1.000
_cell.length_b   1.000
_cell.length_c   1.000
_cell.angle_alpha   90.00
_cell.angle_beta   90.00
_cell.angle_gamma   90.00
#
_symmetry.space_group_name_H-M   'P 1'
#
loop_
_entity.id
_entity.type
_entity.pdbx_description
1 polymer ?
#
loop_
_entity_poly.entity_id
_entity_poly.type
_entity_poly.pdbx_seq_one_letter_code
_entity_poly.pdbx_strand_id
1 'polypeptide(L)'
;MEKAESSNPKLKIAIIHPDLGIGGAERLIVDAACELVSHGHDVRVFTAHHDKNRCFEETVSGLFPVTVYGDFLPRHVFYRFHAICAYIRCIFVALCVVFLWSSFDVVLVDQVSVVIPLLRIKQSTKVVFYCHFPDLLLAKHTTMLRKLYRKPIDMIEEVTTGMADLILVNSNFTANTFATTFSSLNRKGIKPSVLYPAVSLGQFDRSCSYKLNFLSINRFERKKNLQLAIEAFALFRSFGGADVSDATLTIAGGYDKRLKENVEYLEELKWLAQTEGVSDQVSFITSCSTAERNELLSNCLCVLYTPKDEHFGIVPLEAMASRKPVIACNSGGPVETVRDGETGFLCDPSPMQFANAMLKLAKDAGLATKMGEEACKHVTNTFSTTIFGKQLNNYVLNVYHHRIE
;
A
#
# COMPACT_ATOMS: atom_id res chain seq x y z
N MET A 1 3.54 -36.43 28.29
CA MET A 1 2.73 -35.23 28.57
C MET A 1 2.79 -34.34 27.35
N GLU A 2 1.93 -34.60 26.38
CA GLU A 2 1.68 -33.69 25.26
C GLU A 2 1.12 -32.39 25.84
N LYS A 3 1.80 -31.27 25.59
CA LYS A 3 1.21 -29.95 25.82
C LYS A 3 0.03 -29.83 24.88
N ALA A 4 -1.18 -29.83 25.42
CA ALA A 4 -2.38 -29.44 24.69
C ALA A 4 -2.10 -28.09 24.02
N GLU A 5 -2.14 -28.05 22.69
CA GLU A 5 -2.23 -26.81 21.94
C GLU A 5 -3.47 -26.07 22.47
N SER A 6 -3.26 -25.01 23.25
CA SER A 6 -4.37 -24.16 23.68
C SER A 6 -4.97 -23.55 22.42
N SER A 7 -6.12 -24.06 21.98
CA SER A 7 -6.85 -23.49 20.85
C SER A 7 -7.11 -22.01 21.15
N ASN A 8 -6.55 -21.12 20.34
CA ASN A 8 -6.78 -19.68 20.49
C ASN A 8 -8.29 -19.38 20.50
N PRO A 9 -8.75 -18.41 21.31
CA PRO A 9 -10.17 -18.10 21.41
C PRO A 9 -10.72 -17.61 20.06
N LYS A 10 -11.91 -18.12 19.70
CA LYS A 10 -12.66 -17.62 18.55
C LYS A 10 -13.31 -16.28 18.88
N LEU A 11 -12.68 -15.19 18.43
CA LEU A 11 -13.18 -13.82 18.57
C LEU A 11 -14.25 -13.45 17.53
N LYS A 12 -15.15 -12.54 17.91
CA LYS A 12 -16.04 -11.77 17.01
C LYS A 12 -15.35 -10.46 16.65
N ILE A 13 -15.01 -10.30 15.38
CA ILE A 13 -14.24 -9.17 14.87
C ILE A 13 -15.08 -8.38 13.87
N ALA A 14 -15.20 -7.08 14.09
CA ALA A 14 -15.72 -6.16 13.06
C ALA A 14 -14.56 -5.43 12.40
N ILE A 15 -14.66 -5.22 11.08
CA ILE A 15 -13.75 -4.34 10.35
C ILE A 15 -14.57 -3.19 9.77
N ILE A 16 -14.16 -1.94 10.02
CA ILE A 16 -14.83 -0.74 9.51
C ILE A 16 -13.90 -0.04 8.53
N HIS A 17 -14.34 0.07 7.28
CA HIS A 17 -13.60 0.73 6.20
C HIS A 17 -14.52 1.71 5.44
N PRO A 18 -14.07 2.93 5.09
CA PRO A 18 -14.93 3.97 4.51
C PRO A 18 -15.73 3.53 3.28
N ASP A 19 -15.07 3.05 2.22
CA ASP A 19 -15.70 2.67 0.97
C ASP A 19 -14.95 1.47 0.36
N LEU A 20 -15.63 0.35 0.11
CA LEU A 20 -15.03 -0.82 -0.54
C LEU A 20 -15.13 -0.72 -2.06
N GLY A 21 -13.99 -0.42 -2.69
CA GLY A 21 -13.79 -0.46 -4.13
C GLY A 21 -12.52 -1.27 -4.51
N ILE A 22 -11.75 -0.75 -5.47
CA ILE A 22 -10.46 -1.31 -5.87
C ILE A 22 -9.37 -0.28 -5.54
N GLY A 23 -8.49 -0.66 -4.62
CA GLY A 23 -7.35 0.15 -4.19
C GLY A 23 -6.46 -0.60 -3.20
N GLY A 24 -5.34 0.02 -2.83
CA GLY A 24 -4.33 -0.61 -1.98
C GLY A 24 -4.76 -0.72 -0.51
N ALA A 25 -5.50 0.26 0.00
CA ALA A 25 -6.03 0.22 1.36
C ALA A 25 -7.15 -0.84 1.46
N GLU A 26 -8.04 -0.84 0.47
CA GLU A 26 -9.11 -1.81 0.33
C GLU A 26 -8.56 -3.24 0.24
N ARG A 27 -7.48 -3.47 -0.54
CA ARG A 27 -6.82 -4.78 -0.64
C ARG A 27 -6.32 -5.26 0.73
N LEU A 28 -5.64 -4.40 1.49
CA LEU A 28 -5.16 -4.73 2.83
C LEU A 28 -6.30 -5.15 3.77
N ILE A 29 -7.43 -4.45 3.71
CA ILE A 29 -8.61 -4.78 4.52
C ILE A 29 -9.25 -6.10 4.10
N VAL A 30 -9.29 -6.39 2.80
CA VAL A 30 -9.76 -7.69 2.31
C VAL A 30 -8.82 -8.81 2.73
N ASP A 31 -7.51 -8.62 2.66
CA ASP A 31 -6.52 -9.58 3.16
C ASP A 31 -6.68 -9.80 4.67
N ALA A 32 -6.88 -8.72 5.44
CA ALA A 32 -7.12 -8.79 6.88
C ALA A 32 -8.36 -9.62 7.20
N ALA A 33 -9.46 -9.40 6.47
CA ALA A 33 -10.69 -10.16 6.65
C ALA A 33 -10.48 -11.65 6.31
N CYS A 34 -9.87 -11.96 5.17
CA CYS A 34 -9.62 -13.33 4.73
C CYS A 34 -8.76 -14.09 5.74
N GLU A 35 -7.65 -13.49 6.19
CA GLU A 35 -6.71 -14.16 7.09
C GLU A 35 -7.27 -14.30 8.51
N LEU A 36 -8.04 -13.34 9.01
CA LEU A 36 -8.70 -13.50 10.31
C LEU A 36 -9.77 -14.60 10.25
N VAL A 37 -10.48 -14.76 9.13
CA VAL A 37 -11.39 -15.90 8.91
C VAL A 37 -10.62 -17.22 8.84
N SER A 38 -9.47 -17.26 8.14
CA SER A 38 -8.63 -18.46 8.02
C SER A 38 -8.10 -18.93 9.39
N HIS A 39 -7.88 -18.00 10.31
CA HIS A 39 -7.54 -18.25 11.72
C HIS A 39 -8.75 -18.65 12.60
N GLY A 40 -9.96 -18.73 12.05
CA GLY A 40 -11.15 -19.27 12.71
C GLY A 40 -12.06 -18.23 13.38
N HIS A 41 -11.80 -16.94 13.25
CA HIS A 41 -12.60 -15.86 13.84
C HIS A 41 -13.95 -15.66 13.12
N ASP A 42 -14.95 -15.11 13.83
CA ASP A 42 -16.19 -14.60 13.21
C ASP A 42 -15.96 -13.15 12.79
N VAL A 43 -15.64 -12.95 11.51
CA VAL A 43 -15.28 -11.63 10.96
C VAL A 43 -16.43 -11.06 10.15
N ARG A 44 -16.72 -9.76 10.33
CA ARG A 44 -17.70 -9.02 9.51
C ARG A 44 -17.13 -7.68 9.08
N VAL A 45 -17.38 -7.29 7.85
CA VAL A 45 -16.92 -6.02 7.30
C VAL A 45 -18.10 -5.05 7.18
N PHE A 46 -17.90 -3.83 7.65
CA PHE A 46 -18.86 -2.72 7.59
C PHE A 46 -18.26 -1.58 6.77
N THR A 47 -19.05 -1.05 5.83
CA THR A 47 -18.59 0.03 4.97
C THR A 47 -19.72 0.98 4.60
N ALA A 48 -19.38 2.19 4.16
CA ALA A 48 -20.39 3.16 3.73
C ALA A 48 -20.83 2.94 2.28
N HIS A 49 -20.02 2.27 1.46
CA HIS A 49 -20.35 1.91 0.09
C HIS A 49 -19.61 0.65 -0.34
N HIS A 50 -20.24 -0.15 -1.19
CA HIS A 50 -19.62 -1.30 -1.84
C HIS A 50 -20.14 -1.43 -3.27
N ASP A 51 -19.27 -1.19 -4.25
CA ASP A 51 -19.61 -1.39 -5.65
C ASP A 51 -19.34 -2.85 -6.05
N LYS A 52 -20.41 -3.66 -6.10
CA LYS A 52 -20.29 -5.09 -6.44
C LYS A 52 -19.75 -5.35 -7.85
N ASN A 53 -19.81 -4.37 -8.76
CA ASN A 53 -19.25 -4.48 -10.10
C ASN A 53 -17.77 -4.08 -10.16
N ARG A 54 -17.26 -3.45 -9.08
CA ARG A 54 -15.89 -2.94 -8.99
C ARG A 54 -15.33 -3.17 -7.58
N CYS A 55 -15.16 -4.43 -7.23
CA CYS A 55 -14.64 -4.86 -5.93
C CYS A 55 -13.73 -6.08 -6.07
N PHE A 56 -13.08 -6.45 -4.97
CA PHE A 56 -12.36 -7.72 -4.86
C PHE A 56 -13.32 -8.89 -4.73
N GLU A 57 -13.04 -10.00 -5.41
CA GLU A 57 -13.91 -11.19 -5.48
C GLU A 57 -14.25 -11.73 -4.09
N GLU A 58 -13.30 -11.67 -3.16
CA GLU A 58 -13.47 -12.14 -1.79
C GLU A 58 -14.62 -11.42 -1.07
N THR A 59 -14.89 -10.16 -1.41
CA THR A 59 -15.98 -9.35 -0.82
C THR A 59 -17.38 -9.76 -1.30
N VAL A 60 -17.48 -10.56 -2.37
CA VAL A 60 -18.74 -11.07 -2.94
C VAL A 60 -18.85 -12.59 -2.93
N SER A 61 -17.73 -13.30 -2.73
CA SER A 61 -17.64 -14.77 -2.67
C SER A 61 -18.40 -15.41 -1.49
N GLY A 62 -18.71 -14.62 -0.45
CA GLY A 62 -19.31 -15.11 0.79
C GLY A 62 -18.30 -15.62 1.83
N LEU A 63 -16.98 -15.44 1.62
CA LEU A 63 -15.95 -15.77 2.61
C LEU A 63 -16.16 -15.04 3.96
N PHE A 64 -16.63 -13.80 3.90
CA PHE A 64 -17.08 -13.02 5.06
C PHE A 64 -18.23 -12.10 4.64
N PRO A 65 -19.17 -11.78 5.54
CA PRO A 65 -20.26 -10.87 5.24
C PRO A 65 -19.78 -9.42 5.17
N VAL A 66 -20.22 -8.72 4.12
CA VAL A 66 -20.06 -7.26 3.95
C VAL A 66 -21.42 -6.60 4.17
N THR A 67 -21.49 -5.66 5.11
CA THR A 67 -22.69 -4.88 5.43
C THR A 67 -22.47 -3.42 5.07
N VAL A 68 -23.38 -2.85 4.26
CA VAL A 68 -23.30 -1.46 3.81
C VAL A 68 -24.31 -0.61 4.58
N TYR A 69 -23.85 0.52 5.14
CA TYR A 69 -24.71 1.50 5.78
C TYR A 69 -24.45 2.91 5.25
N GLY A 70 -25.50 3.70 5.01
CA GLY A 70 -25.31 5.11 4.65
C GLY A 70 -24.93 5.35 3.20
N ASP A 71 -25.20 4.40 2.30
CA ASP A 71 -24.92 4.56 0.86
C ASP A 71 -25.65 5.78 0.25
N PHE A 72 -26.79 6.16 0.82
CA PHE A 72 -27.54 7.37 0.48
C PHE A 72 -26.83 8.69 0.84
N LEU A 73 -25.81 8.66 1.70
CA LEU A 73 -25.09 9.87 2.11
C LEU A 73 -24.12 10.30 0.99
N PRO A 74 -24.10 11.59 0.63
CA PRO A 74 -23.30 12.07 -0.50
C PRO A 74 -21.80 11.88 -0.25
N ARG A 75 -21.05 11.52 -1.30
CA ARG A 75 -19.56 11.51 -1.27
C ARG A 75 -18.94 12.90 -1.34
N HIS A 76 -19.70 13.88 -1.82
CA HIS A 76 -19.30 15.27 -1.94
C HIS A 76 -20.52 16.18 -2.06
N VAL A 77 -20.37 17.44 -1.70
CA VAL A 77 -21.38 18.48 -1.91
C VAL A 77 -20.84 19.45 -2.96
N PHE A 78 -21.49 19.55 -4.12
CA PHE A 78 -21.01 20.33 -5.27
C PHE A 78 -19.54 20.06 -5.67
N TYR A 79 -19.14 18.78 -5.71
CA TYR A 79 -17.75 18.35 -5.96
C TYR A 79 -16.71 18.95 -4.97
N ARG A 80 -17.16 19.33 -3.77
CA ARG A 80 -16.33 19.82 -2.66
C ARG A 80 -16.59 19.00 -1.39
N PHE A 81 -15.76 19.19 -0.37
CA PHE A 81 -15.92 18.60 0.97
C PHE A 81 -15.85 17.07 1.04
N HIS A 82 -15.14 16.42 0.11
CA HIS A 82 -14.97 14.96 0.09
C HIS A 82 -14.57 14.36 1.46
N ALA A 83 -13.59 14.96 2.15
CA ALA A 83 -13.13 14.47 3.46
C ALA A 83 -14.22 14.55 4.54
N ILE A 84 -15.00 15.65 4.57
CA ILE A 84 -16.08 15.82 5.54
C ILE A 84 -17.20 14.81 5.27
N CYS A 85 -17.57 14.63 4.00
CA CYS A 85 -18.54 13.62 3.59
C CYS A 85 -18.08 12.21 3.97
N ALA A 86 -16.80 11.88 3.76
CA ALA A 86 -16.22 10.61 4.20
C ALA A 86 -16.32 10.42 5.72
N TYR A 87 -16.02 11.45 6.51
CA TYR A 87 -16.15 11.39 7.98
C TYR A 87 -17.59 11.16 8.41
N ILE A 88 -18.56 11.89 7.85
CA ILE A 88 -19.99 11.72 8.14
C ILE A 88 -20.45 10.30 7.83
N ARG A 89 -20.04 9.77 6.67
CA ARG A 89 -20.34 8.41 6.23
C ARG A 89 -19.77 7.36 7.20
N CYS A 90 -18.50 7.47 7.57
CA CYS A 90 -17.88 6.56 8.55
C CYS A 90 -18.52 6.65 9.94
N ILE A 91 -18.83 7.86 10.40
CA ILE A 91 -19.54 8.08 11.67
C ILE A 91 -20.91 7.39 11.64
N PHE A 92 -21.66 7.52 10.53
CA PHE A 92 -22.95 6.84 10.38
C PHE A 92 -22.81 5.32 10.46
N VAL A 93 -21.83 4.74 9.75
CA VAL A 93 -21.53 3.30 9.83
C VAL A 93 -21.21 2.88 11.27
N ALA A 94 -20.36 3.63 11.97
CA ALA A 94 -20.00 3.35 13.35
C ALA A 94 -21.21 3.42 14.30
N LEU A 95 -22.09 4.40 14.14
CA LEU A 95 -23.36 4.49 14.90
C LEU A 95 -24.23 3.25 14.64
N CYS A 96 -24.38 2.81 13.39
CA CYS A 96 -25.10 1.57 13.07
C CYS A 96 -24.48 0.34 13.75
N VAL A 97 -23.15 0.21 13.75
CA VAL A 97 -22.44 -0.89 14.44
C VAL A 97 -22.66 -0.82 15.97
N VAL A 98 -22.66 0.38 16.55
CA VAL A 98 -22.89 0.56 17.99
C VAL A 98 -24.34 0.22 18.38
N PHE A 99 -25.34 0.67 17.62
CA PHE A 99 -26.75 0.57 18.02
C PHE A 99 -27.49 -0.66 17.49
N LEU A 100 -27.13 -1.20 16.32
CA LEU A 100 -27.87 -2.28 15.66
C LEU A 100 -27.26 -3.68 15.89
N TRP A 101 -26.03 -3.74 16.38
CA TRP A 101 -25.29 -4.99 16.55
C TRP A 101 -24.93 -5.26 18.00
N SER A 102 -24.74 -6.53 18.36
CA SER A 102 -24.12 -6.91 19.64
C SER A 102 -22.69 -6.37 19.73
N SER A 103 -22.08 -6.38 20.92
CA SER A 103 -20.65 -6.04 21.04
C SER A 103 -19.78 -7.01 20.24
N PHE A 104 -18.70 -6.47 19.68
CA PHE A 104 -17.59 -7.23 19.10
C PHE A 104 -16.45 -7.28 20.12
N ASP A 105 -15.63 -8.33 20.08
CA ASP A 105 -14.46 -8.44 20.94
C ASP A 105 -13.39 -7.43 20.51
N VAL A 106 -13.17 -7.33 19.19
CA VAL A 106 -12.23 -6.40 18.56
C VAL A 106 -12.88 -5.73 17.35
N VAL A 107 -12.65 -4.44 17.19
CA VAL A 107 -13.01 -3.68 15.98
C VAL A 107 -11.73 -3.14 15.34
N LEU A 108 -11.44 -3.59 14.12
CA LEU A 108 -10.38 -3.04 13.28
C LEU A 108 -10.95 -1.84 12.51
N VAL A 109 -10.42 -0.65 12.78
CA VAL A 109 -10.82 0.60 12.13
C VAL A 109 -9.74 1.01 11.15
N ASP A 110 -10.15 1.38 9.95
CA ASP A 110 -9.24 1.82 8.89
C ASP A 110 -9.53 3.26 8.43
N GLN A 111 -8.47 3.99 8.06
CA GLN A 111 -8.43 5.37 7.53
C GLN A 111 -8.93 6.47 8.47
N VAL A 112 -10.15 6.34 9.03
CA VAL A 112 -10.89 7.44 9.64
C VAL A 112 -11.01 7.25 11.15
N SER A 113 -10.11 7.85 11.93
CA SER A 113 -10.01 7.65 13.39
C SER A 113 -11.16 8.26 14.21
N VAL A 114 -11.94 9.19 13.64
CA VAL A 114 -13.04 9.89 14.37
C VAL A 114 -14.15 8.94 14.86
N VAL A 115 -14.21 7.71 14.34
CA VAL A 115 -15.17 6.70 14.79
C VAL A 115 -14.77 5.99 16.09
N ILE A 116 -13.48 6.04 16.47
CA ILE A 116 -12.93 5.30 17.62
C ILE A 116 -13.67 5.64 18.94
N PRO A 117 -13.93 6.92 19.29
CA PRO A 117 -14.67 7.27 20.51
C PRO A 117 -16.07 6.65 20.57
N LEU A 118 -16.77 6.57 19.43
CA LEU A 118 -18.12 6.01 19.34
C LEU A 118 -18.10 4.51 19.60
N LEU A 119 -17.14 3.80 19.04
CA LEU A 119 -16.99 2.35 19.21
C LEU A 119 -16.65 1.99 20.66
N ARG A 120 -15.85 2.83 21.34
CA ARG A 120 -15.47 2.65 22.74
C ARG A 120 -16.59 2.91 23.75
N ILE A 121 -17.77 3.39 23.32
CA ILE A 121 -18.96 3.46 24.18
C ILE A 121 -19.30 2.05 24.71
N LYS A 122 -19.06 1.01 23.91
CA LYS A 122 -19.09 -0.39 24.37
C LYS A 122 -17.75 -0.74 25.02
N GLN A 123 -17.66 -0.58 26.34
CA GLN A 123 -16.40 -0.74 27.10
C GLN A 123 -15.71 -2.11 26.95
N SER A 124 -16.45 -3.16 26.61
CA SER A 124 -15.90 -4.51 26.35
C SER A 124 -15.22 -4.65 25.00
N THR A 125 -15.44 -3.70 24.08
CA THR A 125 -14.88 -3.74 22.73
C THR A 125 -13.50 -3.10 22.68
N LYS A 126 -12.53 -3.82 22.11
CA LYS A 126 -11.20 -3.29 21.81
C LYS A 126 -11.13 -2.71 20.42
N VAL A 127 -10.36 -1.64 20.25
CA VAL A 127 -10.23 -0.95 18.96
C VAL A 127 -8.78 -0.98 18.49
N VAL A 128 -8.55 -1.64 17.35
CA VAL A 128 -7.28 -1.61 16.62
C VAL A 128 -7.45 -0.62 15.47
N PHE A 129 -6.57 0.38 15.37
CA PHE A 129 -6.61 1.35 14.28
C PHE A 129 -5.45 1.11 13.31
N TYR A 130 -5.75 0.87 12.03
CA TYR A 130 -4.74 0.76 10.98
C TYR A 130 -4.58 2.11 10.27
N CYS A 131 -3.40 2.71 10.39
CA CYS A 131 -3.05 3.99 9.79
C CYS A 131 -2.14 3.76 8.58
N HIS A 132 -2.71 3.85 7.37
CA HIS A 132 -1.92 3.74 6.13
C HIS A 132 -1.02 4.96 5.91
N PHE A 133 -1.54 6.14 6.23
CA PHE A 133 -0.86 7.42 6.14
C PHE A 133 -1.65 8.44 6.96
N PRO A 134 -1.00 9.31 7.76
CA PRO A 134 -1.72 10.37 8.46
C PRO A 134 -2.39 11.34 7.49
N ASP A 135 -3.68 11.62 7.66
CA ASP A 135 -4.42 12.52 6.76
C ASP A 135 -3.86 13.95 6.81
N LEU A 136 -3.19 14.33 7.91
CA LEU A 136 -2.49 15.60 8.10
C LEU A 136 -1.56 15.95 6.93
N LEU A 137 -0.95 14.93 6.30
CA LEU A 137 0.05 15.12 5.26
C LEU A 137 -0.51 15.08 3.83
N LEU A 138 -1.78 14.68 3.65
CA LEU A 138 -2.45 14.70 2.33
C LEU A 138 -2.77 16.13 1.87
N ALA A 139 -2.86 17.09 2.80
CA ALA A 139 -3.10 18.49 2.48
C ALA A 139 -1.78 19.25 2.35
N LYS A 140 -1.36 19.57 1.12
CA LYS A 140 -0.28 20.55 0.90
C LYS A 140 -0.63 21.85 1.63
N HIS A 141 0.14 22.21 2.65
CA HIS A 141 -0.05 23.41 3.47
C HIS A 141 0.31 24.69 2.71
N THR A 142 -0.31 24.92 1.55
CA THR A 142 0.08 25.98 0.62
C THR A 142 -0.35 27.38 1.06
N THR A 143 -1.32 27.51 1.98
CA THR A 143 -1.80 28.82 2.47
C THR A 143 -2.11 28.83 3.96
N MET A 144 -1.92 29.99 4.62
CA MET A 144 -2.18 30.21 6.05
C MET A 144 -3.64 29.93 6.43
N LEU A 145 -4.59 30.28 5.56
CA LEU A 145 -6.02 30.03 5.75
C LEU A 145 -6.35 28.52 5.77
N ARG A 146 -5.73 27.73 4.90
CA ARG A 146 -5.89 26.26 4.89
C ARG A 146 -5.29 25.63 6.14
N LYS A 147 -4.14 26.12 6.62
CA LYS A 147 -3.56 25.69 7.90
C LYS A 147 -4.51 25.94 9.07
N LEU A 148 -5.11 27.12 9.15
CA LEU A 148 -6.01 27.49 10.25
C LEU A 148 -7.31 26.68 10.25
N TYR A 149 -7.91 26.45 9.07
CA TYR A 149 -9.11 25.64 8.92
C TYR A 149 -8.87 24.15 9.25
N ARG A 150 -7.69 23.62 8.94
CA ARG A 150 -7.36 22.20 9.08
C ARG A 150 -6.92 21.83 10.50
N LYS A 151 -6.27 22.75 11.23
CA LYS A 151 -5.83 22.58 12.62
C LYS A 151 -6.86 21.92 13.57
N PRO A 152 -8.16 22.28 13.59
CA PRO A 152 -9.14 21.59 14.44
C PRO A 152 -9.40 20.14 14.00
N ILE A 153 -9.41 19.85 12.70
CA ILE A 153 -9.58 18.49 12.17
C ILE A 153 -8.37 17.63 12.57
N ASP A 154 -7.17 18.19 12.45
CA ASP A 154 -5.93 17.50 12.79
C ASP A 154 -5.83 17.20 14.29
N MET A 155 -6.29 18.13 15.14
CA MET A 155 -6.38 17.91 16.58
C MET A 155 -7.38 16.81 16.92
N ILE A 156 -8.53 16.78 16.24
CA ILE A 156 -9.53 15.70 16.42
C ILE A 156 -8.94 14.37 15.98
N GLU A 157 -8.30 14.31 14.81
CA GLU A 157 -7.65 13.12 14.29
C GLU A 157 -6.59 12.59 15.27
N GLU A 158 -5.71 13.46 15.78
CA GLU A 158 -4.69 13.07 16.76
C GLU A 158 -5.30 12.54 18.06
N VAL A 159 -6.29 13.25 18.62
CA VAL A 159 -6.95 12.83 19.86
C VAL A 159 -7.66 11.50 19.68
N THR A 160 -8.43 11.33 18.60
CA THR A 160 -9.23 10.13 18.36
C THR A 160 -8.37 8.93 17.98
N THR A 161 -7.30 9.13 17.21
CA THR A 161 -6.27 8.10 16.96
C THR A 161 -5.64 7.61 18.25
N GLY A 162 -5.30 8.53 19.17
CA GLY A 162 -4.75 8.19 20.49
C GLY A 162 -5.71 7.44 21.43
N MET A 163 -6.97 7.27 21.05
CA MET A 163 -7.95 6.47 21.79
C MET A 163 -8.01 5.02 21.32
N ALA A 164 -7.24 4.59 20.33
CA ALA A 164 -7.14 3.16 19.98
C ALA A 164 -6.43 2.36 21.09
N ASP A 165 -6.80 1.09 21.27
CA ASP A 165 -6.07 0.17 22.15
C ASP A 165 -4.74 -0.28 21.48
N LEU A 166 -4.68 -0.28 20.15
CA LEU A 166 -3.49 -0.53 19.36
C LEU A 166 -3.54 0.27 18.06
N ILE A 167 -2.40 0.85 17.68
CA ILE A 167 -2.22 1.53 16.39
C ILE A 167 -1.26 0.71 15.54
N LEU A 168 -1.68 0.36 14.34
CA LEU A 168 -0.89 -0.33 13.34
C LEU A 168 -0.53 0.63 12.20
N VAL A 169 0.68 0.50 11.65
CA VAL A 169 1.14 1.22 10.46
C VAL A 169 1.79 0.26 9.48
N ASN A 170 1.86 0.66 8.21
CA ASN A 170 2.34 -0.20 7.12
C ASN A 170 3.87 -0.32 7.02
N SER A 171 4.64 0.51 7.73
CA SER A 171 6.11 0.51 7.66
C SER A 171 6.73 1.28 8.83
N ASN A 172 8.01 1.06 9.11
CA ASN A 172 8.77 1.89 10.05
C ASN A 172 8.90 3.34 9.57
N PHE A 173 8.98 3.57 8.25
CA PHE A 173 8.95 4.92 7.69
C PHE A 173 7.65 5.65 8.04
N THR A 174 6.51 4.96 7.93
CA THR A 174 5.23 5.51 8.35
C THR A 174 5.14 5.65 9.87
N ALA A 175 5.74 4.74 10.66
CA ALA A 175 5.85 4.90 12.12
C ALA A 175 6.61 6.17 12.52
N ASN A 176 7.72 6.46 11.84
CA ASN A 176 8.49 7.69 12.07
C ASN A 176 7.71 8.93 11.66
N THR A 177 7.02 8.86 10.52
CA THR A 177 6.13 9.92 10.03
C THR A 177 4.97 10.16 10.98
N PHE A 178 4.39 9.09 11.55
CA PHE A 178 3.36 9.17 12.59
C PHE A 178 3.89 9.91 13.82
N ALA A 179 5.10 9.58 14.29
CA ALA A 179 5.69 10.20 15.47
C ALA A 179 5.96 11.72 15.30
N THR A 180 6.33 12.17 14.10
CA THR A 180 6.55 13.59 13.79
C THR A 180 5.24 14.34 13.56
N THR A 181 4.24 13.68 12.97
CA THR A 181 2.91 14.22 12.66
C THR A 181 2.07 14.36 13.94
N PHE A 182 1.98 13.30 14.74
CA PHE A 182 1.21 13.24 15.99
C PHE A 182 2.11 13.45 17.21
N SER A 183 2.71 14.63 17.27
CA SER A 183 3.70 15.00 18.31
C SER A 183 3.16 14.92 19.75
N SER A 184 1.86 15.10 19.97
CA SER A 184 1.22 14.94 21.28
C SER A 184 1.17 13.46 21.69
N LEU A 185 0.81 12.57 20.76
CA LEU A 185 0.81 11.12 21.02
C LEU A 185 2.22 10.60 21.27
N ASN A 186 3.19 11.02 20.47
CA ASN A 186 4.58 10.65 20.66
C ASN A 186 5.12 11.13 22.03
N ARG A 187 4.80 12.36 22.46
CA ARG A 187 5.15 12.86 23.81
C ARG A 187 4.51 12.05 24.94
N LYS A 188 3.35 11.45 24.71
CA LYS A 188 2.69 10.53 25.66
C LYS A 188 3.27 9.11 25.62
N GLY A 189 4.27 8.85 24.78
CA GLY A 189 4.89 7.53 24.61
C GLY A 189 4.08 6.56 23.76
N ILE A 190 3.01 7.00 23.09
CA ILE A 190 2.19 6.15 22.22
C ILE A 190 2.95 5.94 20.91
N LYS A 191 3.35 4.70 20.66
CA LYS A 191 4.07 4.29 19.44
C LYS A 191 3.25 3.27 18.66
N PRO A 192 3.09 3.45 17.33
CA PRO A 192 2.42 2.45 16.52
C PRO A 192 3.29 1.21 16.35
N SER A 193 2.66 0.05 16.22
CA SER A 193 3.31 -1.19 15.79
C SER A 193 3.27 -1.32 14.27
N VAL A 194 4.26 -1.98 13.67
CA VAL A 194 4.33 -2.15 12.22
C VAL A 194 3.67 -3.48 11.84
N LEU A 195 2.67 -3.40 10.95
CA LEU A 195 2.07 -4.54 10.28
C LEU A 195 2.17 -4.30 8.77
N TYR A 196 3.15 -4.95 8.14
CA TYR A 196 3.44 -4.78 6.72
C TYR A 196 2.31 -5.29 5.82
N PRO A 197 1.91 -4.53 4.78
CA PRO A 197 1.04 -5.05 3.74
C PRO A 197 1.64 -6.29 3.07
N ALA A 198 0.78 -7.19 2.63
CA ALA A 198 1.18 -8.45 2.00
C ALA A 198 0.90 -8.48 0.50
N VAL A 199 1.55 -9.44 -0.16
CA VAL A 199 1.27 -9.81 -1.54
C VAL A 199 0.82 -11.27 -1.61
N SER A 200 -0.19 -11.55 -2.45
CA SER A 200 -0.65 -12.90 -2.73
C SER A 200 0.27 -13.57 -3.75
N LEU A 201 1.04 -14.57 -3.31
CA LEU A 201 2.07 -15.22 -4.13
C LEU A 201 1.49 -15.97 -5.33
N GLY A 202 0.31 -16.58 -5.19
CA GLY A 202 -0.32 -17.37 -6.26
C GLY A 202 -0.64 -16.57 -7.53
N GLN A 203 -0.65 -15.23 -7.45
CA GLN A 203 -0.82 -14.37 -8.63
C GLN A 203 0.43 -14.33 -9.53
N PHE A 204 1.57 -14.81 -9.03
CA PHE A 204 2.90 -14.67 -9.64
C PHE A 204 3.58 -16.01 -9.96
N ASP A 205 2.83 -17.11 -10.00
CA ASP A 205 3.33 -18.47 -10.28
C ASP A 205 3.75 -18.73 -11.75
N ARG A 206 3.76 -17.70 -12.60
CA ARG A 206 4.12 -17.84 -14.01
C ARG A 206 5.61 -18.11 -14.20
N SER A 207 5.94 -18.83 -15.27
CA SER A 207 7.32 -18.99 -15.72
C SER A 207 7.96 -17.64 -15.98
N CYS A 208 9.05 -17.34 -15.28
CA CYS A 208 9.75 -16.07 -15.40
C CYS A 208 10.75 -16.10 -16.57
N SER A 209 10.83 -15.01 -17.32
CA SER A 209 11.89 -14.78 -18.32
C SER A 209 12.58 -13.45 -18.03
N TYR A 210 13.88 -13.34 -18.28
CA TYR A 210 14.66 -12.13 -18.03
C TYR A 210 14.99 -11.44 -19.36
N LYS A 211 13.95 -10.98 -20.08
CA LYS A 211 14.15 -10.18 -21.30
C LYS A 211 14.80 -8.85 -20.89
N LEU A 212 15.62 -8.27 -21.76
CA LEU A 212 16.31 -6.99 -21.54
C LEU A 212 15.33 -5.80 -21.61
N ASN A 213 14.29 -5.83 -20.78
CA ASN A 213 13.28 -4.82 -20.62
C ASN A 213 13.26 -4.38 -19.15
N PHE A 214 13.44 -3.09 -18.92
CA PHE A 214 13.23 -2.47 -17.62
C PHE A 214 11.76 -2.09 -17.48
N LEU A 215 11.19 -2.28 -16.29
CA LEU A 215 9.77 -2.02 -16.06
C LEU A 215 9.57 -1.03 -14.92
N SER A 216 8.80 0.04 -15.13
CA SER A 216 8.31 0.88 -14.03
C SER A 216 6.80 0.79 -13.96
N ILE A 217 6.27 0.39 -12.81
CA ILE A 217 4.82 0.31 -12.55
C ILE A 217 4.44 1.37 -11.52
N ASN A 218 3.85 2.48 -11.95
CA ASN A 218 3.33 3.53 -11.07
C ASN A 218 2.16 4.27 -11.73
N ARG A 219 1.32 4.93 -10.93
CA ARG A 219 0.36 5.90 -11.49
C ARG A 219 1.09 7.03 -12.20
N PHE A 220 0.46 7.59 -13.22
CA PHE A 220 0.97 8.77 -13.93
C PHE A 220 0.75 10.03 -13.10
N GLU A 221 1.47 10.14 -11.98
CA GLU A 221 1.45 11.25 -11.03
C GLU A 221 2.87 11.76 -10.81
N ARG A 222 3.10 13.09 -10.79
CA ARG A 222 4.46 13.67 -10.76
C ARG A 222 5.27 13.24 -9.54
N LYS A 223 4.61 13.01 -8.40
CA LYS A 223 5.25 12.50 -7.16
C LYS A 223 5.87 11.11 -7.30
N LYS A 224 5.48 10.33 -8.31
CA LYS A 224 6.04 9.00 -8.58
C LYS A 224 7.36 9.06 -9.35
N ASN A 225 7.75 10.24 -9.82
CA ASN A 225 9.05 10.53 -10.41
C ASN A 225 9.41 9.60 -11.59
N LEU A 226 8.47 9.34 -12.49
CA LEU A 226 8.69 8.50 -13.68
C LEU A 226 9.75 9.06 -14.64
N GLN A 227 10.02 10.37 -14.57
CA GLN A 227 11.09 11.03 -15.32
C GLN A 227 12.46 10.41 -15.03
N LEU A 228 12.73 10.11 -13.75
CA LEU A 228 13.98 9.45 -13.32
C LEU A 228 14.22 8.11 -14.05
N ALA A 229 13.17 7.33 -14.32
CA ALA A 229 13.32 6.07 -15.05
C ALA A 229 13.75 6.31 -16.50
N ILE A 230 13.22 7.35 -17.16
CA ILE A 230 13.56 7.71 -18.55
C ILE A 230 14.98 8.25 -18.64
N GLU A 231 15.34 9.20 -17.77
CA GLU A 231 16.68 9.80 -17.72
C GLU A 231 17.74 8.74 -17.40
N ALA A 232 17.47 7.86 -16.43
CA ALA A 232 18.38 6.76 -16.11
C ALA A 232 18.53 5.78 -17.27
N PHE A 233 17.44 5.47 -17.98
CA PHE A 233 17.48 4.60 -19.14
C PHE A 233 18.26 5.20 -20.31
N ALA A 234 18.14 6.51 -20.54
CA ALA A 234 18.93 7.22 -21.55
C ALA A 234 20.44 7.15 -21.24
N LEU A 235 20.83 7.42 -19.99
CA LEU A 235 22.22 7.26 -19.54
C LEU A 235 22.71 5.81 -19.65
N PHE A 236 21.89 4.85 -19.24
CA PHE A 236 22.18 3.42 -19.37
C PHE A 236 22.51 3.03 -20.81
N ARG A 237 21.73 3.49 -21.80
CA ARG A 237 22.01 3.21 -23.22
C ARG A 237 23.27 3.91 -23.72
N SER A 238 23.46 5.17 -23.32
CA SER A 238 24.67 5.94 -23.66
C SER A 238 25.95 5.24 -23.18
N PHE A 239 25.94 4.69 -21.96
CA PHE A 239 27.10 4.00 -21.38
C PHE A 239 27.26 2.55 -21.83
N GLY A 240 26.16 1.85 -22.09
CA GLY A 240 26.17 0.45 -22.49
C GLY A 240 26.53 0.23 -23.96
N GLY A 241 26.35 1.24 -24.81
CA GLY A 241 26.71 1.16 -26.23
C GLY A 241 25.96 0.05 -26.98
N ALA A 242 26.66 -0.67 -27.86
CA ALA A 242 26.08 -1.71 -28.70
C ALA A 242 25.53 -2.91 -27.91
N ASP A 243 26.13 -3.24 -26.76
CA ASP A 243 25.79 -4.42 -25.95
C ASP A 243 24.37 -4.36 -25.36
N VAL A 244 23.78 -3.17 -25.28
CA VAL A 244 22.43 -2.95 -24.73
C VAL A 244 21.51 -2.25 -25.75
N SER A 245 21.85 -2.35 -27.03
CA SER A 245 21.12 -1.69 -28.12
C SER A 245 19.64 -2.12 -28.19
N ASP A 246 19.36 -3.39 -27.92
CA ASP A 246 18.01 -3.99 -27.91
C ASP A 246 17.25 -3.77 -26.59
N ALA A 247 17.83 -3.06 -25.62
CA ALA A 247 17.18 -2.81 -24.34
C ALA A 247 15.95 -1.91 -24.51
N THR A 248 14.89 -2.21 -23.77
CA THR A 248 13.65 -1.40 -23.74
C THR A 248 13.30 -0.97 -22.33
N LEU A 249 12.49 0.09 -22.22
CA LEU A 249 11.85 0.53 -20.98
C LEU A 249 10.34 0.52 -21.19
N THR A 250 9.62 -0.13 -20.28
CA THR A 250 8.16 -0.09 -20.21
C THR A 250 7.73 0.70 -19.00
N ILE A 251 6.94 1.75 -19.21
CA ILE A 251 6.31 2.55 -18.16
C ILE A 251 4.82 2.24 -18.17
N ALA A 252 4.36 1.55 -17.13
CA ALA A 252 2.99 1.10 -17.00
C ALA A 252 2.33 1.65 -15.72
N GLY A 253 1.01 1.81 -15.74
CA GLY A 253 0.25 1.96 -14.50
C GLY A 253 -1.02 2.77 -14.64
N GLY A 254 -1.65 3.05 -13.49
CA GLY A 254 -2.98 3.65 -13.44
C GLY A 254 -3.00 5.03 -14.11
N TYR A 255 -3.93 5.18 -15.04
CA TYR A 255 -4.17 6.40 -15.80
C TYR A 255 -5.67 6.69 -15.87
N ASP A 256 -6.07 7.91 -15.54
CA ASP A 256 -7.45 8.37 -15.67
C ASP A 256 -7.49 9.65 -16.52
N LYS A 257 -8.10 9.56 -17.71
CA LYS A 257 -8.26 10.67 -18.66
C LYS A 257 -9.04 11.86 -18.09
N ARG A 258 -9.77 11.67 -16.99
CA ARG A 258 -10.52 12.74 -16.29
C ARG A 258 -9.62 13.53 -15.35
N LEU A 259 -8.46 12.99 -14.98
CA LEU A 259 -7.50 13.65 -14.10
C LEU A 259 -6.48 14.40 -14.95
N LYS A 260 -6.57 15.74 -14.94
CA LYS A 260 -5.69 16.64 -15.69
C LYS A 260 -4.21 16.33 -15.50
N GLU A 261 -3.78 16.04 -14.27
CA GLU A 261 -2.38 15.67 -13.97
C GLU A 261 -1.92 14.41 -14.71
N ASN A 262 -2.77 13.38 -14.85
CA ASN A 262 -2.39 12.14 -15.54
C ASN A 262 -2.16 12.39 -17.03
N VAL A 263 -3.04 13.19 -17.65
CA VAL A 263 -2.95 13.53 -19.07
C VAL A 263 -1.69 14.36 -19.34
N GLU A 264 -1.48 15.44 -18.59
CA GLU A 264 -0.32 16.31 -18.77
C GLU A 264 1.00 15.58 -18.52
N TYR A 265 1.07 14.79 -17.44
CA TYR A 265 2.32 14.13 -17.09
C TYR A 265 2.72 13.04 -18.09
N LEU A 266 1.76 12.31 -18.67
CA LEU A 266 2.06 11.37 -19.74
C LEU A 266 2.67 12.07 -20.97
N GLU A 267 2.14 13.23 -21.37
CA GLU A 267 2.70 13.99 -22.49
C GLU A 267 4.08 14.57 -22.16
N GLU A 268 4.30 15.05 -20.93
CA GLU A 268 5.62 15.47 -20.43
C GLU A 268 6.65 14.32 -20.52
N LEU A 269 6.26 13.09 -20.14
CA LEU A 269 7.14 11.92 -20.20
C LEU A 269 7.46 11.49 -21.64
N LYS A 270 6.49 11.55 -22.55
CA LYS A 270 6.74 11.28 -23.98
C LYS A 270 7.70 12.30 -24.58
N TRP A 271 7.51 13.58 -24.27
CA TRP A 271 8.40 14.65 -24.70
C TRP A 271 9.82 14.48 -24.15
N LEU A 272 9.94 14.07 -22.88
CA LEU A 272 11.24 13.74 -22.28
C LEU A 272 11.92 12.58 -23.03
N ALA A 273 11.21 11.48 -23.29
CA ALA A 273 11.76 10.35 -24.03
C ALA A 273 12.24 10.73 -25.45
N GLN A 274 11.54 11.65 -26.12
CA GLN A 274 11.97 12.21 -27.40
C GLN A 274 13.24 13.06 -27.26
N THR A 275 13.28 13.93 -26.26
CA THR A 275 14.41 14.85 -26.01
C THR A 275 15.69 14.08 -25.63
N GLU A 276 15.53 12.99 -24.87
CA GLU A 276 16.62 12.08 -24.49
C GLU A 276 16.99 11.08 -25.60
N GLY A 277 16.30 11.11 -26.75
CA GLY A 277 16.61 10.25 -27.91
C GLY A 277 16.32 8.76 -27.70
N VAL A 278 15.41 8.41 -26.79
CA VAL A 278 15.04 7.02 -26.45
C VAL A 278 13.57 6.68 -26.72
N SER A 279 12.85 7.55 -27.44
CA SER A 279 11.41 7.40 -27.67
C SER A 279 11.02 6.06 -28.32
N ASP A 280 11.88 5.50 -29.18
CA ASP A 280 11.61 4.25 -29.89
C ASP A 280 11.77 3.01 -28.99
N GLN A 281 12.39 3.17 -27.82
CA GLN A 281 12.66 2.09 -26.86
C GLN A 281 11.86 2.25 -25.57
N VAL A 282 11.11 3.35 -25.41
CA VAL A 282 10.24 3.60 -24.27
C VAL A 282 8.79 3.36 -24.67
N SER A 283 8.13 2.40 -24.04
CA SER A 283 6.70 2.15 -24.22
C SER A 283 5.89 2.64 -23.02
N PHE A 284 4.74 3.26 -23.29
CA PHE A 284 3.82 3.75 -22.27
C PHE A 284 2.52 2.95 -22.29
N ILE A 285 2.21 2.26 -21.19
CA ILE A 285 1.00 1.45 -21.05
C ILE A 285 0.08 2.11 -20.01
N THR A 286 -0.97 2.77 -20.49
CA THR A 286 -1.98 3.41 -19.63
C THR A 286 -2.99 2.37 -19.15
N SER A 287 -3.07 2.17 -17.84
CA SER A 287 -4.04 1.27 -17.18
C SER A 287 -3.98 -0.17 -17.69
N CYS A 288 -3.04 -0.96 -17.16
CA CYS A 288 -2.97 -2.40 -17.40
C CYS A 288 -3.97 -3.16 -16.53
N SER A 289 -4.53 -4.23 -17.08
CA SER A 289 -5.22 -5.27 -16.31
C SER A 289 -4.25 -6.02 -15.40
N THR A 290 -4.77 -6.70 -14.38
CA THR A 290 -3.95 -7.57 -13.50
C THR A 290 -3.17 -8.62 -14.28
N ALA A 291 -3.78 -9.21 -15.31
CA ALA A 291 -3.13 -10.21 -16.16
C ALA A 291 -1.95 -9.61 -16.96
N GLU A 292 -2.15 -8.47 -17.60
CA GLU A 292 -1.09 -7.76 -18.34
C GLU A 292 0.03 -7.31 -17.40
N ARG A 293 -0.31 -6.76 -16.23
CA ARG A 293 0.68 -6.38 -15.21
C ARG A 293 1.54 -7.58 -14.80
N ASN A 294 0.93 -8.72 -14.52
CA ASN A 294 1.65 -9.92 -14.10
C ASN A 294 2.52 -10.47 -15.24
N GLU A 295 2.10 -10.33 -16.50
CA GLU A 295 2.90 -10.69 -17.67
C GLU A 295 4.11 -9.76 -17.86
N LEU A 296 3.93 -8.45 -17.70
CA LEU A 296 5.01 -7.47 -17.73
C LEU A 296 6.04 -7.79 -16.65
N LEU A 297 5.57 -8.04 -15.42
CA LEU A 297 6.41 -8.42 -14.29
C LEU A 297 7.16 -9.72 -14.56
N SER A 298 6.52 -10.77 -15.09
CA SER A 298 7.19 -12.06 -15.32
C SER A 298 8.28 -12.00 -16.41
N ASN A 299 8.19 -11.04 -17.33
CA ASN A 299 9.06 -10.95 -18.50
C ASN A 299 10.18 -9.91 -18.41
N CYS A 300 10.11 -8.94 -17.50
CA CYS A 300 11.14 -7.91 -17.39
C CYS A 300 12.46 -8.44 -16.80
N LEU A 301 13.55 -7.71 -17.01
CA LEU A 301 14.83 -7.96 -16.35
C LEU A 301 14.74 -7.58 -14.87
N CYS A 302 14.24 -6.38 -14.60
CA CYS A 302 14.07 -5.82 -13.26
C CYS A 302 13.00 -4.73 -13.26
N VAL A 303 12.56 -4.34 -12.06
CA VAL A 303 11.63 -3.22 -11.85
C VAL A 303 12.37 -1.99 -11.35
N LEU A 304 12.07 -0.83 -11.95
CA LEU A 304 12.54 0.49 -11.54
C LEU A 304 11.45 1.17 -10.69
N TYR A 305 11.73 1.32 -9.39
CA TYR A 305 10.83 1.95 -8.43
C TYR A 305 11.35 3.34 -8.02
N THR A 306 10.90 4.35 -8.76
CA THR A 306 11.34 5.75 -8.68
C THR A 306 10.67 6.64 -7.61
N PRO A 307 9.53 6.31 -6.97
CA PRO A 307 8.95 7.18 -5.96
C PRO A 307 9.89 7.41 -4.77
N LYS A 308 10.06 8.68 -4.39
CA LYS A 308 10.80 9.08 -3.18
C LYS A 308 9.83 9.19 -2.00
N ASP A 309 10.29 8.85 -0.80
CA ASP A 309 9.55 9.02 0.45
C ASP A 309 8.17 8.33 0.42
N GLU A 310 8.05 7.23 -0.33
CA GLU A 310 6.83 6.44 -0.40
C GLU A 310 6.61 5.68 0.92
N HIS A 311 5.38 5.61 1.41
CA HIS A 311 5.07 4.97 2.70
C HIS A 311 5.49 3.50 2.78
N PHE A 312 5.08 2.72 1.78
CA PHE A 312 5.40 1.30 1.72
C PHE A 312 5.87 0.92 0.33
N GLY A 313 5.00 1.10 -0.67
CA GLY A 313 5.26 0.71 -2.05
C GLY A 313 5.05 -0.80 -2.23
N ILE A 314 3.87 -1.19 -2.69
CA ILE A 314 3.54 -2.62 -2.92
C ILE A 314 4.21 -3.18 -4.18
N VAL A 315 4.50 -2.34 -5.17
CA VAL A 315 5.07 -2.73 -6.46
C VAL A 315 6.43 -3.43 -6.32
N PRO A 316 7.38 -2.96 -5.48
CA PRO A 316 8.56 -3.74 -5.12
C PRO A 316 8.25 -5.19 -4.72
N LEU A 317 7.26 -5.42 -3.86
CA LEU A 317 6.88 -6.76 -3.43
C LEU A 317 6.26 -7.59 -4.56
N GLU A 318 5.43 -6.99 -5.42
CA GLU A 318 4.88 -7.66 -6.61
C GLU A 318 5.99 -8.10 -7.57
N ALA A 319 7.01 -7.26 -7.75
CA ALA A 319 8.20 -7.57 -8.55
C ALA A 319 9.03 -8.70 -7.95
N MET A 320 9.32 -8.60 -6.65
CA MET A 320 10.08 -9.61 -5.91
C MET A 320 9.33 -10.96 -5.88
N ALA A 321 8.00 -10.96 -5.71
CA ALA A 321 7.16 -12.17 -5.83
C ALA A 321 7.22 -12.77 -7.25
N SER A 322 7.40 -11.94 -8.27
CA SER A 322 7.63 -12.35 -9.67
C SER A 322 9.08 -12.72 -9.97
N ARG A 323 9.90 -12.96 -8.93
CA ARG A 323 11.34 -13.24 -9.03
C ARG A 323 12.12 -12.17 -9.78
N LYS A 324 11.73 -10.90 -9.65
CA LYS A 324 12.43 -9.78 -10.28
C LYS A 324 13.19 -8.95 -9.25
N PRO A 325 14.48 -8.67 -9.50
CA PRO A 325 15.18 -7.69 -8.70
C PRO A 325 14.54 -6.31 -8.87
N VAL A 326 14.69 -5.48 -7.85
CA VAL A 326 14.14 -4.13 -7.81
C VAL A 326 15.27 -3.11 -7.67
N ILE A 327 15.30 -2.11 -8.55
CA ILE A 327 16.11 -0.90 -8.36
C ILE A 327 15.18 0.17 -7.81
N ALA A 328 15.35 0.56 -6.56
CA ALA A 328 14.45 1.47 -5.88
C ALA A 328 15.17 2.69 -5.29
N CYS A 329 14.43 3.80 -5.14
CA CYS A 329 14.91 4.94 -4.37
C CYS A 329 15.22 4.55 -2.92
N ASN A 330 16.39 4.95 -2.41
CA ASN A 330 16.86 4.72 -1.05
C ASN A 330 16.16 5.66 -0.04
N SER A 331 14.84 5.60 -0.01
CA SER A 331 13.98 6.42 0.84
C SER A 331 12.62 5.74 1.01
N GLY A 332 11.94 6.00 2.14
CA GLY A 332 10.60 5.46 2.35
C GLY A 332 10.58 3.95 2.64
N GLY A 333 9.42 3.33 2.41
CA GLY A 333 9.17 1.91 2.57
C GLY A 333 10.02 0.96 1.70
N PRO A 334 10.51 1.33 0.50
CA PRO A 334 11.43 0.49 -0.26
C PRO A 334 12.70 0.09 0.52
N VAL A 335 13.17 0.93 1.44
CA VAL A 335 14.35 0.65 2.29
C VAL A 335 14.11 -0.52 3.25
N GLU A 336 12.84 -0.82 3.56
CA GLU A 336 12.46 -1.91 4.45
C GLU A 336 12.20 -3.23 3.72
N THR A 337 12.03 -3.17 2.40
CA THR A 337 11.56 -4.31 1.58
C THR A 337 12.63 -4.80 0.62
N VAL A 338 13.44 -3.90 0.05
CA VAL A 338 14.56 -4.23 -0.83
C VAL A 338 15.85 -4.30 -0.01
N ARG A 339 16.46 -5.49 0.01
CA ARG A 339 17.83 -5.69 0.54
C ARG A 339 18.85 -5.37 -0.54
N ASP A 340 19.59 -4.29 -0.33
CA ASP A 340 20.61 -3.79 -1.26
C ASP A 340 21.69 -4.83 -1.54
N GLY A 341 21.99 -5.05 -2.83
CA GLY A 341 22.96 -6.05 -3.29
C GLY A 341 22.50 -7.51 -3.22
N GLU A 342 21.36 -7.81 -2.58
CA GLU A 342 20.84 -9.17 -2.41
C GLU A 342 19.57 -9.42 -3.22
N THR A 343 18.58 -8.53 -3.08
CA THR A 343 17.26 -8.64 -3.74
C THR A 343 17.04 -7.57 -4.82
N GLY A 344 18.03 -6.68 -4.98
CA GLY A 344 17.92 -5.48 -5.79
C GLY A 344 18.98 -4.46 -5.41
N PHE A 345 18.75 -3.20 -5.79
CA PHE A 345 19.62 -2.08 -5.47
C PHE A 345 18.82 -0.92 -4.89
N LEU A 346 19.32 -0.33 -3.81
CA LEU A 346 18.84 0.95 -3.28
C LEU A 346 19.74 2.07 -3.81
N CYS A 347 19.14 3.04 -4.50
CA CYS A 347 19.85 4.14 -5.14
C CYS A 347 19.30 5.48 -4.67
N ASP A 348 20.14 6.49 -4.55
CA ASP A 348 19.64 7.87 -4.46
C ASP A 348 18.81 8.19 -5.72
N PRO A 349 17.85 9.13 -5.64
CA PRO A 349 17.01 9.53 -6.78
C PRO A 349 17.83 10.32 -7.82
N SER A 350 18.79 9.64 -8.44
CA SER A 350 19.78 10.15 -9.37
C SER A 350 19.81 9.26 -10.61
N PRO A 351 19.63 9.83 -11.82
CA PRO A 351 19.67 9.06 -13.06
C PRO A 351 20.93 8.22 -13.20
N MET A 352 22.08 8.76 -12.78
CA MET A 352 23.38 8.08 -12.84
C MET A 352 23.43 6.81 -11.98
N GLN A 353 22.91 6.87 -10.75
CA GLN A 353 22.95 5.69 -9.86
C GLN A 353 22.03 4.58 -10.38
N PHE A 354 20.82 4.95 -10.82
CA PHE A 354 19.89 4.00 -11.45
C PHE A 354 20.51 3.39 -12.72
N ALA A 355 21.09 4.20 -13.61
CA ALA A 355 21.75 3.73 -14.83
C ALA A 355 22.87 2.73 -14.54
N ASN A 356 23.69 2.99 -13.52
CA ASN A 356 24.76 2.08 -13.10
C ASN A 356 24.22 0.76 -12.56
N ALA A 357 23.14 0.77 -11.78
CA ALA A 357 22.48 -0.44 -11.31
C ALA A 357 21.86 -1.24 -12.48
N MET A 358 21.25 -0.55 -13.44
CA MET A 358 20.71 -1.15 -14.67
C MET A 358 21.82 -1.82 -15.50
N LEU A 359 22.99 -1.18 -15.65
CA LEU A 359 24.14 -1.75 -16.35
C LEU A 359 24.66 -3.02 -15.68
N LYS A 360 24.72 -3.07 -14.35
CA LYS A 360 25.14 -4.27 -13.61
C LYS A 360 24.24 -5.46 -13.93
N LEU A 361 22.92 -5.27 -13.91
CA LEU A 361 21.95 -6.32 -14.21
C LEU A 361 21.95 -6.72 -15.68
N ALA A 362 22.14 -5.76 -16.60
CA ALA A 362 22.16 -6.04 -18.03
C ALA A 362 23.40 -6.82 -18.47
N LYS A 363 24.56 -6.56 -17.84
CA LYS A 363 25.83 -7.21 -18.20
C LYS A 363 26.03 -8.59 -17.54
N ASP A 364 25.33 -8.88 -16.45
CA ASP A 364 25.39 -10.16 -15.76
C ASP A 364 24.00 -10.81 -15.70
N ALA A 365 23.74 -11.69 -16.68
CA ALA A 365 22.49 -12.44 -16.76
C ALA A 365 22.23 -13.35 -15.55
N GLY A 366 23.30 -13.82 -14.89
CA GLY A 366 23.21 -14.65 -13.69
C GLY A 366 22.80 -13.85 -12.46
N LEU A 367 23.27 -12.60 -12.36
CA LEU A 367 22.98 -11.71 -11.23
C LEU A 367 21.48 -11.43 -11.09
N ALA A 368 20.80 -11.06 -12.18
CA ALA A 368 19.38 -10.74 -12.14
C ALA A 368 18.53 -11.95 -11.70
N THR A 369 18.90 -13.15 -12.17
CA THR A 369 18.25 -14.40 -11.78
C THR A 369 18.46 -14.69 -10.30
N LYS A 370 19.71 -14.61 -9.83
CA LYS A 370 20.07 -14.86 -8.43
C LYS A 370 19.34 -13.89 -7.49
N MET A 371 19.40 -12.59 -7.78
CA MET A 371 18.71 -11.58 -6.96
C MET A 371 17.20 -11.76 -6.98
N GLY A 372 16.64 -12.13 -8.13
CA GLY A 372 15.23 -12.46 -8.28
C GLY A 372 14.76 -13.61 -7.39
N GLU A 373 15.54 -14.69 -7.31
CA GLU A 373 15.22 -15.82 -6.43
C GLU A 373 15.32 -15.44 -4.94
N GLU A 374 16.36 -14.71 -4.54
CA GLU A 374 16.47 -14.22 -3.15
C GLU A 374 15.35 -13.24 -2.80
N ALA A 375 14.95 -12.38 -3.75
CA ALA A 375 13.80 -11.49 -3.62
C ALA A 375 12.49 -12.26 -3.38
N CYS A 376 12.23 -13.31 -4.17
CA CYS A 376 11.03 -14.13 -4.01
C CYS A 376 11.02 -14.87 -2.67
N LYS A 377 12.15 -15.45 -2.25
CA LYS A 377 12.29 -16.07 -0.92
C LYS A 377 12.03 -15.06 0.19
N HIS A 378 12.60 -13.86 0.09
CA HIS A 378 12.41 -12.81 1.08
C HIS A 378 10.93 -12.44 1.21
N VAL A 379 10.24 -12.16 0.11
CA VAL A 379 8.81 -11.82 0.13
C VAL A 379 7.96 -12.97 0.66
N THR A 380 8.25 -14.20 0.26
CA THR A 380 7.51 -15.38 0.73
C THR A 380 7.57 -15.50 2.27
N ASN A 381 8.74 -15.28 2.85
CA ASN A 381 8.99 -15.45 4.28
C ASN A 381 8.61 -14.25 5.14
N THR A 382 8.41 -13.06 4.55
CA THR A 382 8.24 -11.81 5.32
C THR A 382 6.97 -11.04 4.97
N PHE A 383 6.52 -11.08 3.71
CA PHE A 383 5.47 -10.21 3.17
C PHE A 383 4.36 -10.98 2.44
N SER A 384 4.20 -12.28 2.71
CA SER A 384 3.08 -13.07 2.19
C SER A 384 1.81 -12.86 3.01
N THR A 385 0.64 -13.12 2.42
CA THR A 385 -0.66 -12.95 3.13
C THR A 385 -0.73 -13.82 4.39
N THR A 386 -0.14 -15.01 4.36
CA THR A 386 -0.04 -15.90 5.53
C THR A 386 0.78 -15.28 6.67
N ILE A 387 1.91 -14.63 6.37
CA ILE A 387 2.73 -13.97 7.39
C ILE A 387 1.99 -12.76 7.97
N PHE A 388 1.38 -11.94 7.12
CA PHE A 388 0.52 -10.83 7.54
C PHE A 388 -0.64 -11.31 8.42
N GLY A 389 -1.34 -12.37 8.01
CA GLY A 389 -2.43 -12.98 8.75
C GLY A 389 -2.02 -13.44 10.14
N LYS A 390 -0.89 -14.16 10.23
CA LYS A 390 -0.33 -14.62 11.50
C LYS A 390 0.02 -13.45 12.43
N GLN A 391 0.65 -12.39 11.90
CA GLN A 391 1.01 -11.21 12.68
C GLN A 391 -0.24 -10.44 13.15
N LEU A 392 -1.19 -10.19 12.25
CA LEU A 392 -2.45 -9.52 12.56
C LEU A 392 -3.24 -10.30 13.63
N ASN A 393 -3.35 -11.62 13.49
CA ASN A 393 -4.01 -12.46 14.46
C ASN A 393 -3.35 -12.34 15.86
N ASN A 394 -2.01 -12.38 15.92
CA ASN A 394 -1.29 -12.18 17.18
C ASN A 394 -1.58 -10.80 17.79
N TYR A 395 -1.60 -9.73 16.99
CA TYR A 395 -1.96 -8.39 17.47
C TYR A 395 -3.37 -8.36 18.04
N VAL A 396 -4.36 -8.89 17.32
CA VAL A 396 -5.76 -8.93 17.74
C VAL A 396 -5.91 -9.73 19.05
N LEU A 397 -5.28 -10.90 19.16
CA LEU A 397 -5.30 -11.72 20.39
C LEU A 397 -4.62 -11.01 21.57
N ASN A 398 -3.49 -10.36 21.35
CA ASN A 398 -2.77 -9.62 22.39
C ASN A 398 -3.58 -8.44 22.91
N VAL A 399 -4.23 -7.68 22.01
CA VAL A 399 -5.14 -6.59 22.35
C VAL A 399 -6.32 -7.10 23.18
N TYR A 400 -6.94 -8.20 22.74
CA TYR A 400 -8.05 -8.83 23.47
C TYR A 400 -7.64 -9.25 24.89
N HIS A 401 -6.48 -9.89 25.04
CA HIS A 401 -5.95 -10.33 26.33
C HIS A 401 -5.28 -9.24 27.17
N HIS A 402 -5.21 -7.99 26.68
CA HIS A 402 -4.51 -6.86 27.33
C HIS A 402 -3.02 -7.12 27.61
N ARG A 403 -2.33 -7.88 26.74
CA ARG A 403 -0.91 -8.24 26.89
C ARG A 403 0.06 -7.29 26.16
N ILE A 404 -0.34 -6.04 25.96
CA ILE A 404 0.52 -5.05 25.31
C ILE A 404 1.34 -4.36 26.40
N GLU A 405 2.59 -4.77 26.54
CA GLU A 405 3.63 -4.09 27.34
C GLU A 405 4.52 -3.21 26.45
#